data_AF-A0AAV0PFV0-F1
#
_entry.id   AF-A0AAV0PFV0-F1
#
_cell.length_a   1.000
_cell.length_b   1.000
_cell.length_c   1.000
_cell.angle_alpha   90.00
_cell.angle_beta   90.00
_cell.angle_gamma   90.00
#
_symmetry.space_group_name_H-M   'P 1'
#
loop_
_entity.id
_entity.type
_entity.pdbx_description
1 polymer ?
#
loop_
_entity_poly.entity_id
_entity_poly.type
_entity_poly.pdbx_seq_one_letter_code
_entity_poly.pdbx_strand_id
1 'polypeptide(L)'
;MRHKYYEPAMVSGRSTGGKIPLGLKRKGLRIVVTGGAGFVGSHLVDRLISRGDSVIVVDNFFTGRKENVMHHFKNPRFEMIRHDVVEPLLLEVDQIYHLACPASPVHYKHNPVKTIKTNVVGTLNMLGLAKRVGARFLLTSTSEVYGDPLQHPQVETYWGNVNPIGNSFLHAPFAPFFLYFFFFFFLVC
;
A
#
# COMPACT_ATOMS: atom_id res chain seq x y z
N MET A 1 19.62 -33.23 -38.75
CA MET A 1 18.99 -32.02 -38.15
C MET A 1 18.53 -32.46 -36.75
N ARG A 2 18.95 -31.91 -35.59
CA ARG A 2 18.96 -30.50 -35.12
C ARG A 2 17.56 -29.87 -35.31
N HIS A 3 16.87 -29.28 -34.34
CA HIS A 3 17.29 -28.61 -33.08
C HIS A 3 16.55 -29.20 -31.86
N LYS A 4 17.25 -29.53 -30.76
CA LYS A 4 17.47 -28.67 -29.56
C LYS A 4 16.19 -28.19 -28.87
N TYR A 5 15.75 -28.95 -27.86
CA TYR A 5 15.01 -28.40 -26.71
C TYR A 5 15.94 -27.47 -25.89
N TYR A 6 15.35 -26.56 -25.11
CA TYR A 6 16.07 -25.59 -24.28
C TYR A 6 16.11 -26.08 -22.82
N GLU A 7 17.28 -26.44 -22.32
CA GLU A 7 17.44 -26.86 -20.91
C GLU A 7 17.39 -25.64 -19.98
N PRO A 8 16.56 -25.65 -18.92
CA PRO A 8 16.63 -24.64 -17.87
C PRO A 8 17.84 -24.91 -16.98
N ALA A 9 18.94 -24.18 -17.21
CA ALA A 9 20.14 -24.30 -16.38
C ALA A 9 19.83 -24.00 -14.90
N MET A 10 20.24 -24.90 -14.00
CA MET A 10 20.12 -24.69 -12.55
C MET A 10 21.07 -23.59 -12.09
N VAL A 11 20.60 -22.35 -12.07
CA VAL A 11 21.34 -21.21 -11.50
C VAL A 11 21.40 -21.37 -9.99
N SER A 12 22.51 -21.94 -9.50
CA SER A 12 22.79 -22.07 -8.06
C SER A 12 23.11 -20.71 -7.44
N GLY A 13 22.06 -19.91 -7.22
CA GLY A 13 22.14 -18.57 -6.64
C GLY A 13 22.60 -18.61 -5.19
N ARG A 14 23.92 -18.65 -4.96
CA ARG A 14 24.52 -18.42 -3.65
C ARG A 14 24.10 -17.04 -3.16
N SER A 15 23.24 -16.99 -2.15
CA SER A 15 22.92 -15.74 -1.45
C SER A 15 24.15 -15.28 -0.66
N THR A 16 24.99 -14.47 -1.32
CA THR A 16 26.09 -13.75 -0.67
C THR A 16 25.50 -12.71 0.26
N GLY A 17 25.15 -13.15 1.47
CA GLY A 17 24.68 -12.31 2.57
C GLY A 17 25.74 -11.28 2.93
N GLY A 18 25.70 -10.14 2.25
CA GLY A 18 26.64 -9.04 2.41
C GLY A 18 26.58 -8.53 3.84
N LYS A 19 27.55 -8.94 4.67
CA LYS A 19 27.72 -8.43 6.02
C LYS A 19 28.00 -6.94 5.93
N ILE A 20 26.99 -6.12 6.20
CA ILE A 20 27.13 -4.67 6.27
C ILE A 20 28.21 -4.39 7.33
N PRO A 21 29.31 -3.70 6.98
CA PRO A 21 30.41 -3.51 7.92
C PRO A 21 29.93 -2.66 9.10
N LEU A 22 30.30 -3.08 10.32
CA LEU A 22 29.99 -2.35 11.56
C LEU A 22 30.66 -0.97 11.51
N GLY A 23 29.90 0.04 11.11
CA GLY A 23 30.38 1.41 10.91
C GLY A 23 29.52 2.21 9.92
N LEU A 24 28.98 1.59 8.87
CA LEU A 24 28.04 2.27 7.99
C LEU A 24 26.67 2.44 8.67
N LYS A 25 26.41 3.63 9.21
CA LYS A 25 25.03 4.09 9.45
C LYS A 25 24.29 4.04 8.11
N ARG A 26 23.19 3.28 8.05
CA ARG A 26 22.28 3.26 6.91
C ARG A 26 21.85 4.70 6.57
N LYS A 27 22.01 5.12 5.32
CA LYS A 27 21.50 6.41 4.83
C LYS A 27 19.99 6.48 5.12
N GLY A 28 19.56 7.54 5.81
CA GLY A 28 18.14 7.82 6.01
C GLY A 28 17.47 8.07 4.67
N LEU A 29 16.33 7.43 4.44
CA LEU A 29 15.54 7.53 3.22
C LEU A 29 14.53 8.68 3.34
N ARG A 30 14.08 9.24 2.22
CA ARG A 30 12.89 10.11 2.16
C ARG A 30 11.68 9.27 1.74
N ILE A 31 10.66 9.23 2.59
CA ILE A 31 9.56 8.26 2.49
C ILE A 31 8.21 8.99 2.52
N VAL A 32 7.30 8.65 1.62
CA VAL A 32 5.88 9.06 1.71
C VAL A 32 5.07 7.97 2.41
N VAL A 33 4.20 8.38 3.34
CA VAL A 33 3.12 7.57 3.90
C VAL A 33 1.79 8.26 3.60
N THR A 34 1.01 7.75 2.64
CA THR A 34 -0.33 8.28 2.36
C THR A 34 -1.34 7.65 3.32
N GLY A 35 -2.27 8.40 3.89
CA GLY A 35 -3.10 7.90 5.00
C GLY A 35 -2.33 7.81 6.32
N GLY A 36 -1.19 8.52 6.42
CA GLY A 36 -0.30 8.49 7.58
C GLY A 36 -0.88 9.12 8.85
N ALA A 37 -2.01 9.83 8.78
CA ALA A 37 -2.76 10.25 9.96
C ALA A 37 -3.84 9.23 10.37
N GLY A 38 -4.00 8.13 9.64
CA GLY A 38 -4.82 6.97 10.02
C GLY A 38 -4.18 6.12 11.13
N PHE A 39 -4.92 5.10 11.60
CA PHE A 39 -4.51 4.23 12.70
C PHE A 39 -3.19 3.48 12.42
N VAL A 40 -3.13 2.69 11.34
CA VAL A 40 -1.90 1.96 10.97
C VAL A 40 -0.81 2.93 10.46
N GLY A 41 -1.22 3.99 9.76
CA GLY A 41 -0.31 4.98 9.18
C GLY A 41 0.54 5.72 10.21
N SER A 42 -0.05 6.16 11.31
CA SER A 42 0.67 6.89 12.38
C SER A 42 1.73 6.04 13.06
N HIS A 43 1.41 4.79 13.43
CA HIS A 43 2.37 3.84 13.99
C HIS A 43 3.51 3.51 13.00
N LEU A 44 3.24 3.48 11.69
CA LEU A 44 4.28 3.35 10.67
C LEU A 44 5.18 4.61 10.61
N VAL A 45 4.60 5.81 10.69
CA VAL A 45 5.35 7.09 10.74
C VAL A 45 6.28 7.12 11.96
N ASP A 46 5.80 6.75 13.15
CA ASP A 46 6.61 6.58 14.36
C ASP A 46 7.80 5.62 14.12
N ARG A 47 7.52 4.46 13.51
CA ARG A 47 8.52 3.42 13.28
C ARG A 47 9.59 3.82 12.25
N LEU A 48 9.24 4.65 11.27
CA LEU A 48 10.15 5.16 10.25
C LEU A 48 11.01 6.33 10.78
N ILE A 49 10.41 7.27 11.50
CA ILE A 49 11.14 8.42 12.08
C ILE A 49 12.14 7.97 13.16
N SER A 50 11.79 6.94 13.94
CA SER A 50 12.69 6.26 14.89
C SER A 50 13.74 5.37 14.20
N ARG A 51 13.52 4.94 12.94
CA ARG A 51 14.56 4.32 12.09
C ARG A 51 15.59 5.33 11.57
N GLY A 52 15.31 6.63 11.68
CA GLY A 52 16.17 7.72 11.22
C GLY A 52 15.85 8.23 9.81
N ASP A 53 14.76 7.78 9.20
CA ASP A 53 14.29 8.28 7.90
C ASP A 53 13.60 9.65 8.01
N SER A 54 13.49 10.34 6.88
CA SER A 54 12.64 11.53 6.71
C SER A 54 11.29 11.11 6.13
N VAL A 55 10.19 11.49 6.79
CA VAL A 55 8.85 11.00 6.48
C VAL A 55 7.91 12.15 6.14
N ILE A 56 7.30 12.04 4.96
CA ILE A 56 6.24 12.91 4.46
C ILE A 56 4.91 12.18 4.65
N VAL A 57 4.02 12.74 5.46
CA VAL A 57 2.64 12.25 5.57
C VAL A 57 1.76 12.98 4.57
N VAL A 58 1.01 12.22 3.79
CA VAL A 58 0.03 12.72 2.81
C VAL A 58 -1.36 12.27 3.26
N ASP A 59 -2.19 13.20 3.73
CA ASP A 59 -3.52 12.86 4.27
C ASP A 59 -4.53 13.99 4.03
N ASN A 60 -5.76 13.66 3.66
CA ASN A 60 -6.84 14.64 3.49
C ASN A 60 -7.65 14.87 4.80
N PHE A 61 -7.43 14.03 5.82
CA PHE A 61 -8.20 13.91 7.07
C PHE A 61 -9.66 13.47 6.87
N PHE A 62 -9.95 12.63 5.87
CA PHE A 62 -11.30 12.05 5.66
C PHE A 62 -11.64 11.00 6.74
N THR A 63 -10.66 10.20 7.16
CA THR A 63 -10.76 9.28 8.32
C THR A 63 -9.54 9.38 9.25
N GLY A 64 -8.41 9.91 8.77
CA GLY A 64 -7.24 10.20 9.60
C GLY A 64 -7.47 11.36 10.57
N ARG A 65 -6.78 11.33 11.71
CA ARG A 65 -6.83 12.37 12.75
C ARG A 65 -5.47 13.05 12.86
N LYS A 66 -5.44 14.39 12.80
CA LYS A 66 -4.19 15.18 12.84
C LYS A 66 -3.41 14.93 14.13
N GLU A 67 -4.16 14.69 15.20
CA GLU A 67 -3.71 14.36 16.56
C GLU A 67 -2.73 13.18 16.55
N ASN A 68 -2.95 12.18 15.68
CA ASN A 68 -2.13 10.98 15.57
C ASN A 68 -0.70 11.22 15.05
N VAL A 69 -0.36 12.44 14.61
CA VAL A 69 0.97 12.80 14.09
C VAL A 69 1.51 14.14 14.63
N MET A 70 0.78 14.83 15.53
CA MET A 70 1.18 16.16 16.01
C MET A 70 2.50 16.18 16.79
N HIS A 71 2.87 15.08 17.44
CA HIS A 71 4.13 14.96 18.19
C HIS A 71 5.37 15.07 17.31
N HIS A 72 5.25 14.79 16.00
CA HIS A 72 6.35 14.97 15.04
C HIS A 72 6.47 16.38 14.45
N PHE A 73 5.54 17.31 14.73
CA PHE A 73 5.52 18.62 14.06
C PHE A 73 6.73 19.52 14.34
N LYS A 74 7.54 19.19 15.36
CA LYS A 74 8.81 19.88 15.69
C LYS A 74 10.05 19.11 15.22
N ASN A 75 9.88 18.01 14.50
CA ASN A 75 10.97 17.14 14.06
C ASN A 75 11.40 17.53 12.63
N PRO A 76 12.68 17.89 12.38
CA PRO A 76 13.14 18.28 11.04
C PRO A 76 13.15 17.14 10.02
N ARG A 77 12.84 15.91 10.43
CA ARG A 77 12.61 14.74 9.56
C ARG A 77 11.12 14.46 9.28
N PHE A 78 10.21 15.35 9.66
CA PHE A 78 8.76 15.17 9.43
C PHE A 78 8.19 16.31 8.58
N GLU A 79 7.39 15.93 7.59
CA GLU A 79 6.68 16.83 6.68
C GLU A 79 5.21 16.39 6.60
N MET A 80 4.26 17.33 6.62
CA MET A 80 2.82 17.03 6.57
C MET A 80 2.17 17.78 5.43
N ILE A 81 1.70 17.05 4.41
CA ILE A 81 1.03 17.59 3.25
C ILE A 81 -0.46 17.22 3.33
N ARG A 82 -1.33 18.23 3.50
CA ARG A 82 -2.77 18.03 3.45
C ARG A 82 -3.22 17.94 1.98
N HIS A 83 -3.28 16.73 1.44
CA HIS A 83 -3.54 16.47 0.02
C HIS A 83 -4.38 15.20 -0.15
N ASP A 84 -5.16 15.16 -1.22
CA ASP A 84 -6.01 14.02 -1.57
C ASP A 84 -5.38 13.23 -2.71
N VAL A 85 -5.11 11.94 -2.50
CA VAL A 85 -4.38 11.11 -3.48
C VAL A 85 -5.06 11.02 -4.85
N VAL A 86 -6.37 11.31 -4.95
CA VAL A 86 -7.09 11.41 -6.24
C VAL A 86 -6.51 12.49 -7.15
N GLU A 87 -5.88 13.52 -6.59
CA GLU A 87 -5.18 14.56 -7.33
C GLU A 87 -3.67 14.22 -7.47
N PRO A 88 -3.02 14.48 -8.62
CA PRO A 88 -1.60 14.18 -8.81
C PRO A 88 -0.68 14.89 -7.82
N LEU A 89 0.40 14.21 -7.40
CA LEU A 89 1.36 14.73 -6.42
C LEU A 89 2.81 14.66 -6.94
N LEU A 90 3.54 15.78 -6.79
CA LEU A 90 4.93 15.93 -7.23
C LEU A 90 5.87 15.97 -6.02
N LEU A 91 6.57 14.87 -5.78
CA LEU A 91 7.56 14.70 -4.71
C LEU A 91 8.76 13.90 -5.23
N GLU A 92 9.86 13.96 -4.47
CA GLU A 92 11.08 13.15 -4.64
C GLU A 92 11.26 12.31 -3.37
N VAL A 93 11.26 10.98 -3.53
CA VAL A 93 11.26 9.98 -2.44
C VAL A 93 11.94 8.69 -2.87
N ASP A 94 12.51 7.95 -1.92
CA ASP A 94 13.04 6.60 -2.12
C ASP A 94 11.95 5.51 -1.97
N GLN A 95 10.93 5.75 -1.13
CA GLN A 95 9.89 4.77 -0.80
C GLN A 95 8.50 5.43 -0.63
N ILE A 96 7.45 4.67 -0.98
CA ILE A 96 6.05 5.07 -0.85
C ILE A 96 5.29 3.92 -0.18
N TYR A 97 4.60 4.23 0.92
CA TYR A 97 3.69 3.33 1.61
C TYR A 97 2.26 3.85 1.43
N HIS A 98 1.45 3.15 0.62
CA HIS A 98 0.11 3.57 0.22
C HIS A 98 -0.97 2.95 1.12
N LEU A 99 -1.31 3.66 2.21
CA LEU A 99 -2.35 3.29 3.18
C LEU A 99 -3.63 4.14 3.06
N ALA A 100 -3.77 4.94 1.99
CA ALA A 100 -4.89 5.87 1.82
C ALA A 100 -6.15 5.17 1.27
N CYS A 101 -6.90 4.49 2.14
CA CYS A 101 -8.18 3.86 1.81
C CYS A 101 -9.23 4.12 2.91
N PRO A 102 -10.50 4.45 2.59
CA PRO A 102 -11.58 4.64 3.57
C PRO A 102 -12.11 3.28 4.09
N ALA A 103 -11.35 2.63 4.96
CA ALA A 103 -11.46 1.21 5.32
C ALA A 103 -12.66 0.77 6.21
N SER A 104 -13.79 1.48 6.24
CA SER A 104 -14.90 1.19 7.18
C SER A 104 -16.27 0.98 6.50
N PRO A 105 -17.05 -0.04 6.92
CA PRO A 105 -18.41 -0.34 6.45
C PRO A 105 -19.40 0.82 6.37
N VAL A 106 -19.27 1.83 7.22
CA VAL A 106 -20.15 3.01 7.20
C VAL A 106 -19.75 3.98 6.09
N HIS A 107 -18.44 4.20 5.90
CA HIS A 107 -17.93 5.23 4.99
C HIS A 107 -18.04 4.83 3.51
N TYR A 108 -17.77 3.57 3.16
CA TYR A 108 -17.89 3.14 1.76
C TYR A 108 -19.34 3.02 1.28
N LYS A 109 -20.29 2.74 2.19
CA LYS A 109 -21.73 2.80 1.88
C LYS A 109 -22.21 4.24 1.67
N HIS A 110 -21.68 5.20 2.44
CA HIS A 110 -22.05 6.61 2.32
C HIS A 110 -21.44 7.31 1.08
N ASN A 111 -20.23 6.92 0.63
CA ASN A 111 -19.65 7.47 -0.60
C ASN A 111 -18.84 6.43 -1.40
N PRO A 112 -19.51 5.54 -2.15
CA PRO A 112 -18.83 4.54 -2.97
C PRO A 112 -18.02 5.19 -4.10
N VAL A 113 -18.50 6.29 -4.70
CA VAL A 113 -17.79 6.99 -5.78
C VAL A 113 -16.44 7.55 -5.31
N LYS A 114 -16.39 8.18 -4.12
CA LYS A 114 -15.13 8.67 -3.56
C LYS A 114 -14.20 7.51 -3.17
N THR A 115 -14.75 6.43 -2.62
CA THR A 115 -13.98 5.20 -2.32
C THR A 115 -13.31 4.63 -3.58
N ILE A 116 -14.07 4.46 -4.66
CA ILE A 116 -13.56 3.99 -5.95
C ILE A 116 -12.51 4.97 -6.51
N LYS A 117 -12.78 6.29 -6.50
CA LYS A 117 -11.77 7.28 -6.96
C LYS A 117 -10.48 7.22 -6.14
N THR A 118 -10.56 7.15 -4.82
CA THR A 118 -9.39 7.06 -3.94
C THR A 118 -8.58 5.79 -4.23
N ASN A 119 -9.23 4.64 -4.36
CA ASN A 119 -8.51 3.37 -4.54
C ASN A 119 -8.01 3.18 -5.99
N VAL A 120 -8.76 3.60 -7.01
CA VAL A 120 -8.35 3.56 -8.43
C VAL A 120 -7.34 4.66 -8.74
N VAL A 121 -7.79 5.93 -8.68
CA VAL A 121 -7.04 7.09 -9.18
C VAL A 121 -5.92 7.45 -8.22
N GLY A 122 -6.12 7.29 -6.91
CA GLY A 122 -5.07 7.44 -5.91
C GLY A 122 -3.92 6.46 -6.13
N THR A 123 -4.21 5.17 -6.29
CA THR A 123 -3.18 4.17 -6.58
C THR A 123 -2.47 4.48 -7.90
N LEU A 124 -3.19 4.86 -8.96
CA LEU A 124 -2.59 5.24 -10.26
C LEU A 124 -1.68 6.47 -10.15
N ASN A 125 -2.09 7.52 -9.43
CA ASN A 125 -1.26 8.70 -9.19
C ASN A 125 0.01 8.36 -8.39
N MET A 126 -0.12 7.55 -7.35
CA MET A 126 1.00 7.16 -6.49
C MET A 126 1.97 6.17 -7.17
N LEU A 127 1.46 5.28 -8.05
CA LEU A 127 2.28 4.47 -8.96
C LEU A 127 2.98 5.33 -10.02
N GLY A 128 2.30 6.36 -10.55
CA GLY A 128 2.88 7.33 -11.48
C GLY A 128 4.03 8.12 -10.85
N LEU A 129 3.85 8.57 -9.60
CA LEU A 129 4.92 9.15 -8.77
C LEU A 129 6.06 8.14 -8.57
N ALA A 130 5.77 6.90 -8.15
CA ALA A 130 6.78 5.86 -7.93
C ALA A 130 7.64 5.62 -9.18
N LYS A 131 6.98 5.41 -10.33
CA LYS A 131 7.63 5.18 -11.63
C LYS A 131 8.48 6.37 -12.09
N ARG A 132 8.05 7.62 -11.81
CA ARG A 132 8.79 8.83 -12.20
C ARG A 132 10.11 8.99 -11.44
N VAL A 133 10.16 8.62 -10.15
CA VAL A 133 11.34 8.84 -9.29
C VAL A 133 12.13 7.57 -8.98
N GLY A 134 11.68 6.41 -9.44
CA GLY A 134 12.31 5.11 -9.15
C GLY A 134 12.08 4.60 -7.72
N ALA A 135 11.07 5.13 -7.02
CA ALA A 135 10.77 4.74 -5.64
C ALA A 135 10.22 3.31 -5.53
N ARG A 136 10.53 2.63 -4.43
CA ARG A 136 9.80 1.40 -4.05
C ARG A 136 8.39 1.75 -3.62
N PHE A 137 7.41 1.00 -4.11
CA PHE A 137 5.99 1.18 -3.80
C PHE A 137 5.46 -0.03 -3.02
N LEU A 138 4.83 0.23 -1.88
CA LEU A 138 4.12 -0.76 -1.08
C LEU A 138 2.65 -0.35 -0.97
N LEU A 139 1.75 -1.24 -1.37
CA LEU A 139 0.30 -1.12 -1.21
C LEU A 139 -0.14 -1.92 0.03
N THR A 140 -1.20 -1.50 0.72
CA THR A 140 -1.83 -2.31 1.79
C THR A 140 -3.13 -2.94 1.34
N SER A 141 -3.17 -4.27 1.45
CA SER A 141 -4.33 -5.16 1.24
C SER A 141 -5.09 -5.41 2.57
N THR A 142 -6.25 -6.08 2.50
CA THR A 142 -6.99 -6.61 3.67
C THR A 142 -7.47 -8.04 3.39
N SER A 143 -7.80 -8.79 4.44
CA SER A 143 -8.28 -10.18 4.35
C SER A 143 -9.61 -10.35 3.61
N GLU A 144 -10.36 -9.27 3.36
CA GLU A 144 -11.60 -9.27 2.56
C GLU A 144 -11.39 -9.90 1.16
N VAL A 145 -10.17 -9.86 0.60
CA VAL A 145 -9.85 -10.52 -0.69
C VAL A 145 -10.23 -12.00 -0.76
N TYR A 146 -10.31 -12.70 0.37
CA TYR A 146 -10.65 -14.12 0.42
C TYR A 146 -12.15 -14.40 0.43
N GLY A 147 -13.02 -13.39 0.55
CA GLY A 147 -14.48 -13.54 0.56
C GLY A 147 -14.98 -14.32 1.78
N ASP A 148 -15.77 -15.36 1.55
CA ASP A 148 -16.17 -16.35 2.55
C ASP A 148 -15.23 -17.59 2.47
N PRO A 149 -14.03 -17.58 3.05
CA PRO A 149 -12.98 -18.55 2.77
C PRO A 149 -13.35 -19.98 3.20
N LEU A 150 -13.13 -20.94 2.30
CA LEU A 150 -13.34 -22.37 2.57
C LEU A 150 -12.13 -23.06 3.24
N GLN A 151 -11.09 -22.30 3.59
CA GLN A 151 -9.83 -22.81 4.16
C GLN A 151 -9.39 -21.90 5.32
N HIS A 152 -8.93 -22.51 6.42
CA HIS A 152 -8.34 -21.83 7.58
C HIS A 152 -7.11 -22.62 8.07
N PRO A 153 -5.95 -21.96 8.34
CA PRO A 153 -5.67 -20.55 8.06
C PRO A 153 -5.60 -20.26 6.55
N GLN A 154 -5.90 -19.02 6.16
CA GLN A 154 -5.78 -18.56 4.79
C GLN A 154 -4.30 -18.37 4.44
N VAL A 155 -3.82 -19.08 3.41
CA VAL A 155 -2.48 -18.90 2.83
C VAL A 155 -2.56 -18.02 1.59
N GLU A 156 -1.49 -17.30 1.25
CA GLU A 156 -1.46 -16.34 0.14
C GLU A 156 -1.61 -17.00 -1.25
N THR A 157 -1.41 -18.32 -1.34
CA THR A 157 -1.69 -19.12 -2.55
C THR A 157 -3.15 -19.54 -2.69
N TYR A 158 -4.02 -19.27 -1.69
CA TYR A 158 -5.45 -19.52 -1.80
C TYR A 158 -6.11 -18.45 -2.66
N TRP A 159 -6.85 -18.87 -3.69
CA TRP A 159 -7.53 -17.98 -4.64
C TRP A 159 -8.65 -17.13 -4.02
N GLY A 160 -9.12 -17.49 -2.82
CA GLY A 160 -10.31 -16.91 -2.21
C GLY A 160 -11.60 -17.57 -2.71
N ASN A 161 -12.70 -17.26 -2.02
CA ASN A 161 -14.07 -17.60 -2.39
C ASN A 161 -14.86 -16.31 -2.66
N VAL A 162 -14.33 -15.49 -3.57
CA VAL A 162 -14.99 -14.28 -4.08
C VAL A 162 -15.61 -14.55 -5.44
N ASN A 163 -16.81 -14.03 -5.68
CA ASN A 163 -17.49 -14.12 -6.98
C ASN A 163 -17.58 -12.71 -7.62
N PRO A 164 -16.73 -12.38 -8.61
CA PRO A 164 -16.73 -11.05 -9.22
C PRO A 164 -17.69 -10.90 -10.41
N ILE A 165 -18.37 -11.97 -10.88
CA ILE A 165 -18.99 -11.98 -12.22
C ILE A 165 -20.34 -12.76 -12.33
N GLY A 166 -20.72 -13.61 -11.36
CA GLY A 166 -21.88 -14.51 -11.50
C GLY A 166 -23.26 -13.93 -11.16
N ASN A 167 -24.32 -14.42 -11.81
CA ASN A 167 -25.69 -13.86 -11.78
C ASN A 167 -26.30 -13.56 -10.39
N SER A 168 -25.93 -14.28 -9.33
CA SER A 168 -26.41 -13.99 -7.96
C SER A 168 -26.10 -12.55 -7.51
N PHE A 169 -25.11 -11.91 -8.13
CA PHE A 169 -24.76 -10.51 -7.97
C PHE A 169 -25.96 -9.55 -8.09
N LEU A 170 -26.87 -9.78 -9.05
CA LEU A 170 -27.98 -8.86 -9.36
C LEU A 170 -29.07 -8.79 -8.27
N HIS A 171 -29.08 -9.72 -7.30
CA HIS A 171 -30.06 -9.75 -6.21
C HIS A 171 -29.48 -9.37 -4.84
N ALA A 172 -28.19 -9.04 -4.75
CA ALA A 172 -27.61 -8.48 -3.53
C ALA A 172 -28.08 -7.00 -3.35
N PRO A 173 -28.43 -6.55 -2.13
CA PRO A 173 -29.03 -5.22 -1.90
C PRO A 173 -28.01 -4.06 -2.00
N PHE A 174 -27.55 -3.77 -3.22
CA PHE A 174 -26.82 -2.59 -3.71
C PHE A 174 -25.55 -2.11 -2.95
N ALA A 175 -25.08 -2.85 -1.95
CA ALA A 175 -23.75 -2.69 -1.35
C ALA A 175 -23.25 -4.05 -0.83
N PRO A 176 -21.94 -4.38 -0.92
CA PRO A 176 -20.81 -3.47 -1.17
C PRO A 176 -19.99 -3.87 -2.41
N PHE A 177 -20.58 -3.73 -3.61
CA PHE A 177 -20.06 -4.28 -4.87
C PHE A 177 -18.56 -4.04 -5.15
N PHE A 178 -18.10 -2.81 -4.96
CA PHE A 178 -16.75 -2.38 -5.36
C PHE A 178 -15.68 -2.52 -4.28
N LEU A 179 -16.00 -3.11 -3.12
CA LEU A 179 -15.04 -3.19 -2.01
C LEU A 179 -13.93 -4.22 -2.28
N TYR A 180 -14.34 -5.43 -2.69
CA TYR A 180 -13.45 -6.57 -2.91
C TYR A 180 -12.44 -6.34 -4.04
N PHE A 181 -12.77 -5.50 -5.03
CA PHE A 181 -11.94 -5.30 -6.22
C PHE A 181 -10.66 -4.49 -5.98
N PHE A 182 -10.54 -3.81 -4.83
CA PHE A 182 -9.44 -2.86 -4.57
C PHE A 182 -8.55 -3.14 -3.35
N PHE A 183 -8.65 -4.32 -2.77
CA PHE A 183 -7.74 -4.79 -1.73
C PHE A 183 -6.56 -5.63 -2.28
N PHE A 184 -6.17 -5.44 -3.54
CA PHE A 184 -5.23 -6.35 -4.20
C PHE A 184 -3.76 -6.09 -3.83
N PHE A 185 -3.01 -7.18 -3.65
CA PHE A 185 -1.57 -7.29 -3.35
C PHE A 185 -1.02 -6.79 -2.00
N PHE A 186 -0.27 -7.69 -1.36
CA PHE A 186 0.90 -7.37 -0.54
C PHE A 186 2.10 -8.18 -1.09
N LEU A 187 3.33 -7.71 -0.84
CA LEU A 187 4.62 -8.40 -1.01
C LEU A 187 5.06 -8.86 -2.43
N VAL A 188 5.93 -8.06 -3.06
CA VAL A 188 7.31 -8.49 -3.41
C VAL A 188 8.26 -7.33 -3.04
N CYS A 189 9.52 -7.64 -2.71
CA CYS A 189 10.52 -6.73 -2.14
C CYS A 189 11.20 -5.79 -3.15
#